data_AF-A0A8K0MF70-F1
#
_entry.id   AF-A0A8K0MF70-F1
#
_cell.length_a   1.000
_cell.length_b   1.000
_cell.length_c   1.000
_cell.angle_alpha   90.00
_cell.angle_beta   90.00
_cell.angle_gamma   90.00
#
_symmetry.space_group_name_H-M   'P 1'
#
loop_
_entity.id
_entity.type
_entity.pdbx_description
1 polymer ?
#
loop_
_entity_poly.entity_id
_entity_poly.type
_entity_poly.pdbx_seq_one_letter_code
_entity_poly.pdbx_strand_id
1 'polypeptide(L)'
;MRSLTAFLSLAASAIQLVSAHGFVSGVKVNGVWTAGADPVWYYYPTGQSPATAGWNSLNQDLGFVEPANFGTTDIACHKSATAGQNVINVNAGETITFFWNTWPDSHKGPILNYIAPYNGMMPVLGQTTGGSLVWSKISQSSIVSGTTWVTDTLIASNYSTSTTIPRNLKAGNYVIRHEIIALHGAQNDNGAQAYPQCLNLKVGGSGTVAPSSGTVGTSLYTRSESGIMFNLYTSYTTYPYPGPTIWTGAN
;
A
#
# COMPACT_ATOMS: atom_id res chain seq x y z
N MET A 1 34.55 31.74 -53.19
CA MET A 1 34.63 31.37 -51.76
C MET A 1 33.24 30.95 -51.32
N ARG A 2 32.99 29.64 -51.12
CA ARG A 2 31.72 29.12 -50.61
C ARG A 2 31.91 28.77 -49.14
N SER A 3 31.22 29.48 -48.24
CA SER A 3 31.26 29.21 -46.81
C SER A 3 30.24 28.12 -46.49
N LEU A 4 30.69 26.97 -45.95
CA LEU A 4 29.82 25.95 -45.38
C LEU A 4 29.61 26.26 -43.90
N THR A 5 28.39 26.61 -43.52
CA THR A 5 27.98 26.71 -42.12
C THR A 5 27.54 25.33 -41.64
N ALA A 6 28.33 24.69 -40.78
CA ALA A 6 27.96 23.44 -40.13
C ALA A 6 27.04 23.73 -38.93
N PHE A 7 25.79 23.28 -39.00
CA PHE A 7 24.89 23.25 -37.86
C PHE A 7 25.22 22.02 -37.00
N LEU A 8 25.75 22.26 -35.80
CA LEU A 8 25.94 21.23 -34.78
C LEU A 8 24.64 21.11 -33.97
N SER A 9 23.81 20.12 -34.29
CA SER A 9 22.61 19.79 -33.52
C SER A 9 22.99 19.04 -32.25
N LEU A 10 22.93 19.72 -31.10
CA LEU A 10 23.07 19.11 -29.79
C LEU A 10 21.77 18.36 -29.45
N ALA A 11 21.74 17.05 -29.69
CA ALA A 11 20.62 16.22 -29.27
C ALA A 11 20.69 16.00 -27.75
N ALA A 12 19.93 16.77 -26.98
CA ALA A 12 19.74 16.52 -25.55
C ALA A 12 18.88 15.26 -25.39
N SER A 13 19.51 14.14 -25.03
CA SER A 13 18.80 12.93 -24.61
C SER A 13 18.09 13.22 -23.28
N ALA A 14 16.79 13.48 -23.32
CA ALA A 14 15.95 13.49 -22.13
C ALA A 14 15.91 12.05 -21.59
N ILE A 15 16.74 11.76 -20.59
CA ILE A 15 16.62 10.55 -19.79
C ILE A 15 15.30 10.68 -19.06
N GLN A 16 14.26 10.01 -19.54
CA GLN A 16 13.05 9.83 -18.76
C GLN A 16 13.47 8.99 -17.55
N LEU A 17 13.58 9.65 -16.39
CA LEU A 17 13.62 8.99 -15.10
C LEU A 17 12.25 8.33 -14.93
N VAL A 18 12.10 7.12 -15.46
CA VAL A 18 10.93 6.29 -15.21
C VAL A 18 11.00 5.92 -13.74
N SER A 19 10.24 6.66 -12.93
CA SER A 19 10.01 6.32 -11.54
C SER A 19 9.27 4.98 -11.50
N ALA A 20 10.02 3.89 -11.34
CA ALA A 20 9.50 2.53 -11.40
C ALA A 20 8.80 2.09 -10.11
N HIS A 21 8.71 2.90 -9.07
CA HIS A 21 8.03 2.48 -7.84
C HIS A 21 7.01 3.52 -7.42
N GLY A 22 5.93 3.06 -6.78
CA GLY A 22 4.75 3.87 -6.51
C GLY A 22 4.42 4.00 -5.04
N PHE A 23 3.48 4.89 -4.75
CA PHE A 23 2.85 5.09 -3.44
C PHE A 23 1.37 5.42 -3.63
N VAL A 24 0.58 5.32 -2.57
CA VAL A 24 -0.84 5.73 -2.61
C VAL A 24 -0.92 7.25 -2.52
N SER A 25 -1.21 7.89 -3.65
CA SER A 25 -1.42 9.34 -3.76
C SER A 25 -2.69 9.81 -3.03
N GLY A 26 -3.68 8.93 -2.90
CA GLY A 26 -4.89 9.18 -2.12
C GLY A 26 -5.97 8.15 -2.36
N VAL A 27 -7.13 8.43 -1.78
CA VAL A 27 -8.29 7.55 -1.85
C VAL A 27 -9.56 8.33 -2.20
N LYS A 28 -10.55 7.62 -2.75
CA LYS A 28 -11.93 8.10 -2.86
C LYS A 28 -12.89 7.22 -2.09
N VAL A 29 -13.82 7.86 -1.39
CA VAL A 29 -15.01 7.25 -0.78
C VAL A 29 -16.20 8.10 -1.20
N ASN A 30 -17.21 7.50 -1.83
CA ASN A 30 -18.41 8.21 -2.32
C ASN A 30 -18.07 9.48 -3.15
N GLY A 31 -17.01 9.41 -3.96
CA GLY A 31 -16.53 10.54 -4.78
C GLY A 31 -15.69 11.58 -4.06
N VAL A 32 -15.59 11.55 -2.72
CA VAL A 32 -14.77 12.47 -1.93
C VAL A 32 -13.31 12.01 -1.94
N TRP A 33 -12.41 12.87 -2.41
CA TRP A 33 -10.96 12.63 -2.40
C TRP A 33 -10.35 12.94 -1.03
N THR A 34 -9.46 12.06 -0.55
CA THR A 34 -8.61 12.32 0.61
C THR A 34 -7.16 11.97 0.24
N ALA A 35 -6.24 12.90 0.47
CA ALA A 35 -4.83 12.73 0.13
C ALA A 35 -4.14 11.63 0.97
N GLY A 36 -3.34 10.81 0.30
CA GLY A 36 -2.38 9.89 0.90
C GLY A 36 -1.06 10.59 1.22
N ALA A 37 -0.02 9.83 1.57
CA ALA A 37 1.28 10.39 1.91
C ALA A 37 2.22 10.36 0.70
N ASP A 38 2.44 11.52 0.07
CA ASP A 38 3.47 11.70 -0.94
C ASP A 38 4.85 11.78 -0.27
N PRO A 39 5.81 10.88 -0.58
CA PRO A 39 7.15 10.86 0.03
C PRO A 39 7.93 12.18 -0.07
N VAL A 40 7.53 13.10 -0.97
CA VAL A 40 8.04 14.47 -1.04
C VAL A 40 7.79 15.27 0.25
N TRP A 41 6.89 14.83 1.13
CA TRP A 41 6.66 15.40 2.47
C TRP A 41 7.96 15.68 3.24
N TYR A 42 8.97 14.82 3.06
CA TYR A 42 10.27 14.89 3.76
C TYR A 42 11.06 16.15 3.44
N TYR A 43 10.83 16.75 2.26
CA TYR A 43 11.56 17.94 1.81
C TYR A 43 10.87 19.26 2.18
N TYR A 44 9.69 19.20 2.78
CA TYR A 44 9.04 20.40 3.30
C TYR A 44 9.76 20.89 4.57
N PRO A 45 9.80 22.21 4.82
CA PRO A 45 10.24 22.73 6.11
C PRO A 45 9.43 22.13 7.26
N THR A 46 10.05 22.00 8.43
CA THR A 46 9.41 21.44 9.61
C THR A 46 8.08 22.14 9.91
N GLY A 47 7.01 21.35 10.04
CA GLY A 47 5.66 21.85 10.30
C GLY A 47 4.91 22.40 9.08
N GLN A 48 5.49 22.31 7.86
CA GLN A 48 4.86 22.81 6.64
C GLN A 48 4.43 21.71 5.65
N SER A 49 4.74 20.44 5.93
CA SER A 49 4.26 19.32 5.11
C SER A 49 2.72 19.29 5.13
N PRO A 50 2.05 19.04 3.99
CA PRO A 50 0.60 18.94 3.94
C PRO A 50 0.04 17.91 4.92
N ALA A 51 -1.08 18.22 5.58
CA ALA A 51 -1.83 17.25 6.37
C ALA A 51 -2.51 16.24 5.45
N THR A 52 -2.28 14.94 5.67
CA THR A 52 -2.80 13.84 4.84
C THR A 52 -3.37 12.74 5.72
N ALA A 53 -4.19 11.85 5.15
CA ALA A 53 -4.68 10.67 5.89
C ALA A 53 -3.67 9.52 5.85
N GLY A 54 -2.80 9.52 4.84
CA GLY A 54 -1.69 8.57 4.73
C GLY A 54 -0.62 8.83 5.79
N TRP A 55 0.04 7.75 6.19
CA TRP A 55 1.15 7.80 7.14
C TRP A 55 2.44 8.18 6.40
N ASN A 56 3.17 9.16 6.94
CA ASN A 56 4.44 9.61 6.38
C ASN A 56 5.55 8.60 6.69
N SER A 57 6.27 8.14 5.67
CA SER A 57 7.37 7.18 5.78
C SER A 57 8.66 7.66 5.11
N LEU A 58 9.79 7.05 5.47
CA LEU A 58 11.11 7.30 4.88
C LEU A 58 11.31 6.43 3.63
N ASN A 59 10.54 6.73 2.59
CA ASN A 59 10.51 6.02 1.30
C ASN A 59 10.65 6.99 0.12
N GLN A 60 11.56 7.97 0.23
CA GLN A 60 11.82 8.96 -0.82
C GLN A 60 12.39 8.33 -2.10
N ASP A 61 12.97 7.13 -1.99
CA ASP A 61 13.36 6.25 -3.11
C ASP A 61 12.15 5.57 -3.78
N LEU A 62 10.94 5.80 -3.27
CA LEU A 62 9.70 5.12 -3.59
C LEU A 62 9.78 3.60 -3.37
N GLY A 63 10.73 3.15 -2.56
CA GLY A 63 11.08 1.74 -2.42
C GLY A 63 10.13 0.94 -1.54
N PHE A 64 10.61 -0.23 -1.14
CA PHE A 64 9.85 -1.28 -0.46
C PHE A 64 10.47 -1.66 0.88
N VAL A 65 9.76 -2.51 1.62
CA VAL A 65 10.27 -3.30 2.73
C VAL A 65 10.54 -4.72 2.22
N GLU A 66 11.76 -5.21 2.41
CA GLU A 66 12.19 -6.54 1.99
C GLU A 66 11.92 -7.62 3.06
N PRO A 67 11.89 -8.92 2.70
CA PRO A 67 11.61 -10.01 3.63
C PRO A 67 12.51 -10.07 4.87
N ALA A 68 13.77 -9.66 4.76
CA ALA A 68 14.70 -9.57 5.90
C ALA A 68 14.19 -8.60 7.00
N ASN A 69 13.37 -7.61 6.62
CA ASN A 69 12.78 -6.62 7.53
C ASN A 69 11.31 -6.92 7.90
N PHE A 70 10.76 -8.09 7.53
CA PHE A 70 9.38 -8.44 7.94
C PHE A 70 9.21 -8.63 9.45
N GLY A 71 10.31 -8.87 10.18
CA GLY A 71 10.30 -8.90 11.65
C GLY A 71 10.39 -7.53 12.32
N THR A 72 10.52 -6.43 11.57
CA THR A 72 10.69 -5.07 12.12
C THR A 72 9.40 -4.26 12.00
N THR A 73 9.33 -3.12 12.68
CA THR A 73 8.15 -2.24 12.62
C THR A 73 7.89 -1.64 11.24
N ASP A 74 8.87 -1.68 10.34
CA ASP A 74 8.74 -1.10 8.99
C ASP A 74 7.70 -1.82 8.14
N ILE A 75 7.51 -3.13 8.32
CA ILE A 75 6.51 -3.87 7.54
C ILE A 75 5.06 -3.48 7.88
N ALA A 76 4.84 -2.85 9.04
CA ALA A 76 3.50 -2.49 9.46
C ALA A 76 2.92 -1.39 8.57
N CYS A 77 3.65 -0.28 8.41
CA CYS A 77 3.16 0.92 7.71
C CYS A 77 4.21 1.59 6.80
N HIS A 78 5.27 0.87 6.43
CA HIS A 78 6.48 1.34 5.74
C HIS A 78 7.53 1.93 6.70
N LYS A 79 8.72 2.20 6.15
CA LYS A 79 9.95 2.58 6.84
C LYS A 79 9.73 3.79 7.74
N SER A 80 9.95 3.60 9.06
CA SER A 80 9.82 4.67 10.06
C SER A 80 8.50 5.45 9.96
N ALA A 81 7.40 4.76 9.63
CA ALA A 81 6.13 5.43 9.38
C ALA A 81 5.56 6.14 10.62
N THR A 82 5.10 7.37 10.40
CA THR A 82 4.43 8.21 11.40
C THR A 82 3.03 8.54 10.92
N ALA A 83 2.08 8.58 11.85
CA ALA A 83 0.69 8.63 11.49
C ALA A 83 0.25 9.97 10.88
N GLY A 84 -0.69 9.86 9.93
CA GLY A 84 -1.26 11.01 9.21
C GLY A 84 -2.10 11.93 10.11
N GLN A 85 -2.37 13.14 9.62
CA GLN A 85 -3.09 14.19 10.33
C GLN A 85 -4.57 14.33 9.91
N ASN A 86 -4.97 13.71 8.81
CA ASN A 86 -6.36 13.68 8.36
C ASN A 86 -6.96 12.29 8.53
N VAL A 87 -8.27 12.18 8.30
CA VAL A 87 -9.02 10.92 8.40
C VAL A 87 -9.89 10.72 7.16
N ILE A 88 -10.01 9.48 6.72
CA ILE A 88 -10.95 9.07 5.69
C ILE A 88 -12.26 8.70 6.38
N ASN A 89 -13.34 9.43 6.08
CA ASN A 89 -14.66 9.07 6.56
C ASN A 89 -15.27 8.03 5.62
N VAL A 90 -15.75 6.91 6.18
CA VAL A 90 -16.34 5.80 5.44
C VAL A 90 -17.36 5.10 6.34
N ASN A 91 -18.46 4.59 5.80
CA ASN A 91 -19.37 3.73 6.54
C ASN A 91 -19.03 2.25 6.32
N ALA A 92 -19.35 1.41 7.30
CA ALA A 92 -19.33 -0.03 7.11
C ALA A 92 -20.15 -0.43 5.86
N GLY A 93 -19.58 -1.28 5.00
CA GLY A 93 -20.18 -1.70 3.73
C GLY A 93 -19.90 -0.78 2.53
N GLU A 94 -19.31 0.40 2.73
CA GLU A 94 -18.87 1.26 1.63
C GLU A 94 -17.53 0.80 1.04
N THR A 95 -17.29 1.21 -0.20
CA THR A 95 -16.06 0.93 -0.93
C THR A 95 -15.09 2.10 -0.83
N ILE A 96 -13.82 1.77 -0.54
CA ILE A 96 -12.69 2.69 -0.64
C ILE A 96 -11.91 2.33 -1.90
N THR A 97 -11.68 3.32 -2.75
CA THR A 97 -10.80 3.19 -3.92
C THR A 97 -9.46 3.86 -3.64
N PHE A 98 -8.37 3.11 -3.73
CA PHE A 98 -6.99 3.58 -3.60
C PHE A 98 -6.43 3.95 -4.97
N PHE A 99 -5.66 5.04 -5.03
CA PHE A 99 -5.01 5.53 -6.24
C PHE A 99 -3.50 5.59 -6.03
N TRP A 100 -2.78 4.75 -6.75
CA TRP A 100 -1.33 4.79 -6.83
C TRP A 100 -0.91 5.88 -7.82
N ASN A 101 0.23 6.54 -7.57
CA ASN A 101 0.76 7.52 -8.51
C ASN A 101 1.27 6.87 -9.81
N THR A 102 1.79 5.64 -9.72
CA THR A 102 2.29 4.82 -10.82
C THR A 102 2.44 3.37 -10.36
N TRP A 103 2.57 2.43 -11.29
CA TRP A 103 2.98 1.05 -11.00
C TRP A 103 3.58 0.39 -12.26
N PRO A 104 4.74 -0.28 -12.20
CA PRO A 104 5.29 -0.99 -13.35
C PRO A 104 4.51 -2.27 -13.65
N ASP A 105 4.39 -2.57 -14.95
CA ASP A 105 3.85 -3.82 -15.45
C ASP A 105 4.64 -5.06 -15.00
N SER A 106 5.96 -4.93 -14.85
CA SER A 106 6.83 -6.00 -14.35
C SER A 106 6.57 -6.37 -12.89
N HIS A 107 6.03 -5.45 -12.09
CA HIS A 107 5.81 -5.63 -10.64
C HIS A 107 4.50 -6.36 -10.35
N LYS A 108 4.37 -7.55 -10.91
CA LYS A 108 3.23 -8.45 -10.69
C LYS A 108 3.19 -8.94 -9.26
N GLY A 109 1.99 -9.01 -8.68
CA GLY A 109 1.83 -9.50 -7.31
C GLY A 109 0.42 -9.36 -6.74
N PRO A 110 0.19 -9.86 -5.52
CA PRO A 110 -1.08 -9.71 -4.83
C PRO A 110 -1.29 -8.29 -4.32
N ILE A 111 -2.56 -7.98 -4.06
CA ILE A 111 -2.99 -6.80 -3.30
C ILE A 111 -3.69 -7.30 -2.04
N LEU A 112 -3.26 -6.80 -0.88
CA LEU A 112 -3.74 -7.22 0.44
C LEU A 112 -4.24 -5.99 1.21
N ASN A 113 -5.38 -6.12 1.89
CA ASN A 113 -5.92 -5.06 2.75
C ASN A 113 -6.17 -5.59 4.15
N TYR A 114 -5.68 -4.84 5.13
CA TYR A 114 -5.87 -5.12 6.54
C TYR A 114 -6.49 -3.92 7.24
N ILE A 115 -7.18 -4.18 8.34
CA ILE A 115 -7.70 -3.14 9.23
C ILE A 115 -7.26 -3.41 10.66
N ALA A 116 -6.92 -2.36 11.39
CA ALA A 116 -6.61 -2.41 12.82
C ALA A 116 -7.45 -1.36 13.57
N PRO A 117 -8.11 -1.73 14.69
CA PRO A 117 -8.77 -0.74 15.53
C PRO A 117 -7.75 0.20 16.16
N TYR A 118 -8.12 1.47 16.30
CA TYR A 118 -7.30 2.48 16.95
C TYR A 118 -8.09 3.14 18.09
N ASN A 119 -7.66 2.93 19.33
CA ASN A 119 -8.38 3.41 20.51
C ASN A 119 -7.99 4.84 20.93
N GLY A 120 -7.05 5.47 20.25
CA GLY A 120 -6.64 6.85 20.54
C GLY A 120 -7.55 7.90 19.90
N MET A 121 -7.28 9.17 20.23
CA MET A 121 -7.92 10.31 19.55
C MET A 121 -7.44 10.42 18.12
N MET A 122 -8.35 10.81 17.22
CA MET A 122 -8.04 11.14 15.84
C MET A 122 -7.94 12.65 15.64
N PRO A 123 -7.01 13.14 14.80
CA PRO A 123 -6.00 12.35 14.10
C PRO A 123 -4.92 11.79 15.03
N VAL A 124 -4.31 10.68 14.60
CA VAL A 124 -3.21 10.03 15.32
C VAL A 124 -1.98 10.94 15.26
N LEU A 125 -1.73 11.74 16.31
CA LEU A 125 -0.54 12.60 16.35
C LEU A 125 0.60 11.90 17.10
N GLY A 126 1.71 11.66 16.40
CA GLY A 126 3.06 11.68 16.95
C GLY A 126 3.47 10.67 18.04
N GLN A 127 2.73 9.58 18.31
CA GLN A 127 3.16 8.53 19.25
C GLN A 127 2.74 7.09 18.89
N THR A 128 1.91 6.90 17.86
CA THR A 128 1.51 5.54 17.46
C THR A 128 2.40 5.05 16.33
N THR A 129 3.11 3.95 16.59
CA THR A 129 3.82 3.20 15.56
C THR A 129 2.93 2.09 15.02
N GLY A 130 2.94 1.83 13.72
CA GLY A 130 2.16 0.72 13.14
C GLY A 130 2.48 -0.65 13.75
N GLY A 131 3.67 -0.81 14.34
CA GLY A 131 4.12 -2.04 14.97
C GLY A 131 3.30 -2.50 16.18
N SER A 132 2.62 -1.60 16.90
CA SER A 132 1.75 -1.95 18.03
C SER A 132 0.31 -2.22 17.62
N LEU A 133 -0.05 -1.97 16.35
CA LEU A 133 -1.37 -2.25 15.82
C LEU A 133 -1.53 -3.76 15.55
N VAL A 134 -2.74 -4.24 15.81
CA VAL A 134 -3.13 -5.64 15.61
C VAL A 134 -4.04 -5.72 14.40
N TRP A 135 -3.55 -6.34 13.34
CA TRP A 135 -4.13 -6.31 12.00
C TRP A 135 -5.03 -7.51 11.73
N SER A 136 -6.19 -7.23 11.14
CA SER A 136 -7.09 -8.24 10.57
C SER A 136 -7.15 -8.08 9.06
N LYS A 137 -6.84 -9.14 8.31
CA LYS A 137 -6.95 -9.14 6.85
C LYS A 137 -8.42 -9.09 6.45
N ILE A 138 -8.83 -8.08 5.69
CA ILE A 138 -10.22 -7.93 5.25
C ILE A 138 -10.42 -8.30 3.77
N SER A 139 -9.36 -8.22 2.97
CA SER A 139 -9.41 -8.68 1.58
C SER A 139 -8.02 -9.06 1.07
N GLN A 140 -8.01 -9.92 0.05
CA GLN A 140 -6.82 -10.30 -0.69
C GLN A 140 -7.22 -10.62 -2.13
N SER A 141 -6.38 -10.25 -3.08
CA SER A 141 -6.57 -10.54 -4.51
C SER A 141 -5.20 -10.80 -5.16
N SER A 142 -5.17 -11.69 -6.16
CA SER A 142 -3.92 -12.10 -6.83
C SER A 142 -4.14 -12.30 -8.34
N ILE A 143 -4.11 -13.53 -8.83
CA ILE A 143 -4.27 -13.87 -10.24
C ILE A 143 -5.74 -13.70 -10.63
N VAL A 144 -5.99 -12.92 -11.68
CA VAL A 144 -7.31 -12.71 -12.27
C VAL A 144 -7.62 -13.80 -13.28
N SER A 145 -6.70 -14.03 -14.21
CA SER A 145 -6.80 -15.09 -15.22
C SER A 145 -5.45 -15.33 -15.91
N GLY A 146 -5.07 -16.60 -16.09
CA GLY A 146 -3.78 -16.94 -16.68
C GLY A 146 -2.60 -16.26 -15.97
N THR A 147 -1.85 -15.43 -16.70
CA THR A 147 -0.73 -14.63 -16.17
C THR A 147 -1.10 -13.18 -15.84
N THR A 148 -2.40 -12.86 -15.83
CA THR A 148 -2.94 -11.55 -15.47
C THR A 148 -3.10 -11.47 -13.96
N TRP A 149 -2.37 -10.55 -13.33
CA TRP A 149 -2.41 -10.25 -11.91
C TRP A 149 -3.30 -9.04 -11.63
N VAL A 150 -3.77 -8.91 -10.39
CA VAL A 150 -4.53 -7.74 -9.94
C VAL A 150 -3.77 -6.42 -10.11
N THR A 151 -2.44 -6.44 -10.12
CA THR A 151 -1.61 -5.27 -10.45
C THR A 151 -1.74 -4.86 -11.92
N ASP A 152 -1.95 -5.80 -12.84
CA ASP A 152 -2.23 -5.48 -14.25
C ASP A 152 -3.60 -4.79 -14.38
N THR A 153 -4.60 -5.26 -13.62
CA THR A 153 -5.92 -4.59 -13.54
C THR A 153 -5.83 -3.21 -12.89
N LEU A 154 -4.97 -3.04 -11.87
CA LEU A 154 -4.69 -1.75 -11.25
C LEU A 154 -4.15 -0.76 -12.28
N ILE A 155 -3.14 -1.16 -13.07
CA ILE A 155 -2.56 -0.32 -14.14
C ILE A 155 -3.63 0.06 -15.17
N ALA A 156 -4.40 -0.93 -15.66
CA ALA A 156 -5.47 -0.70 -16.62
C ALA A 156 -6.60 0.18 -16.08
N SER A 157 -6.77 0.24 -14.75
CA SER A 157 -7.78 1.05 -14.06
C SER A 157 -7.23 2.42 -13.64
N ASN A 158 -6.31 3.01 -14.41
CA ASN A 158 -5.63 4.28 -14.08
C ASN A 158 -4.98 4.25 -12.69
N TYR A 159 -4.22 3.18 -12.42
CA TYR A 159 -3.50 2.95 -11.17
C TYR A 159 -4.41 2.91 -9.93
N SER A 160 -5.64 2.40 -10.09
CA SER A 160 -6.61 2.34 -8.99
C SER A 160 -7.08 0.92 -8.68
N THR A 161 -7.42 0.69 -7.42
CA THR A 161 -7.95 -0.57 -6.91
C THR A 161 -8.87 -0.31 -5.73
N SER A 162 -9.83 -1.20 -5.44
CA SER A 162 -10.87 -0.97 -4.44
C SER A 162 -10.97 -2.11 -3.44
N THR A 163 -11.38 -1.78 -2.22
CA THR A 163 -11.84 -2.75 -1.21
C THR A 163 -13.09 -2.25 -0.51
N THR A 164 -13.97 -3.17 -0.13
CA THR A 164 -15.16 -2.85 0.67
C THR A 164 -14.83 -2.98 2.16
N ILE A 165 -15.28 -2.02 2.96
CA ILE A 165 -15.21 -2.11 4.43
C ILE A 165 -16.24 -3.14 4.89
N PRO A 166 -15.89 -4.10 5.78
CA PRO A 166 -16.83 -5.13 6.22
C PRO A 166 -18.15 -4.52 6.74
N ARG A 167 -19.30 -5.03 6.25
CA ARG A 167 -20.62 -4.38 6.44
C ARG A 167 -21.06 -4.31 7.89
N ASN A 168 -20.65 -5.28 8.69
CA ASN A 168 -20.98 -5.39 10.11
C ASN A 168 -19.88 -4.83 11.02
N LEU A 169 -18.84 -4.19 10.46
CA LEU A 169 -17.75 -3.59 11.22
C LEU A 169 -18.30 -2.51 12.18
N LYS A 170 -17.91 -2.59 13.44
CA LYS A 170 -18.27 -1.61 14.45
C LYS A 170 -17.78 -0.20 14.06
N ALA A 171 -18.61 0.81 14.28
CA ALA A 171 -18.18 2.20 14.12
C ALA A 171 -17.02 2.54 15.08
N GLY A 172 -16.06 3.34 14.62
CA GLY A 172 -14.88 3.68 15.40
C GLY A 172 -13.72 4.22 14.56
N ASN A 173 -12.57 4.44 15.21
CA ASN A 173 -11.34 4.82 14.54
C ASN A 173 -10.54 3.56 14.19
N TYR A 174 -10.01 3.54 12.96
CA TYR A 174 -9.25 2.43 12.43
C TYR A 174 -8.05 2.93 11.63
N VAL A 175 -7.09 2.04 11.40
CA VAL A 175 -6.06 2.20 10.38
C VAL A 175 -6.28 1.11 9.33
N ILE A 176 -6.29 1.49 8.06
CA ILE A 176 -6.27 0.56 6.93
C ILE A 176 -4.83 0.47 6.45
N ARG A 177 -4.37 -0.75 6.22
CA ARG A 177 -3.10 -1.05 5.59
C ARG A 177 -3.39 -1.67 4.24
N HIS A 178 -3.16 -0.89 3.20
CA HIS A 178 -3.22 -1.33 1.80
C HIS A 178 -1.82 -1.70 1.34
N GLU A 179 -1.65 -2.84 0.69
CA GLU A 179 -0.32 -3.30 0.30
C GLU A 179 -0.33 -4.01 -1.06
N ILE A 180 0.70 -3.73 -1.85
CA ILE A 180 1.12 -4.56 -2.97
C ILE A 180 2.40 -5.29 -2.55
N ILE A 181 2.52 -6.58 -2.86
CA ILE A 181 3.78 -7.32 -2.76
C ILE A 181 4.27 -7.61 -4.17
N ALA A 182 5.29 -6.91 -4.66
CA ALA A 182 5.83 -7.19 -6.00
C ALA A 182 6.70 -8.45 -5.96
N LEU A 183 6.46 -9.34 -6.92
CA LEU A 183 7.06 -10.68 -6.96
C LEU A 183 8.16 -10.84 -8.02
N HIS A 184 8.49 -9.80 -8.79
CA HIS A 184 9.43 -9.90 -9.93
C HIS A 184 10.82 -10.43 -9.56
N GLY A 185 11.25 -10.28 -8.30
CA GLY A 185 12.48 -10.87 -7.75
C GLY A 185 12.26 -12.06 -6.80
N ALA A 186 11.01 -12.43 -6.51
CA ALA A 186 10.63 -13.34 -5.43
C ALA A 186 11.00 -14.82 -5.65
N GLN A 187 11.52 -15.19 -6.82
CA GLN A 187 12.16 -16.49 -7.03
C GLN A 187 13.47 -16.63 -6.25
N ASN A 188 14.06 -15.52 -5.83
CA ASN A 188 15.26 -15.48 -5.01
C ASN A 188 14.92 -15.11 -3.57
N ASP A 189 15.77 -15.60 -2.67
CA ASP A 189 15.71 -15.23 -1.27
C ASP A 189 15.82 -13.71 -1.07
N ASN A 190 14.97 -13.17 -0.20
CA ASN A 190 14.81 -11.73 0.04
C ASN A 190 14.37 -10.90 -1.18
N GLY A 191 13.87 -11.53 -2.25
CA GLY A 191 13.58 -10.85 -3.52
C GLY A 191 12.16 -10.31 -3.68
N ALA A 192 11.20 -10.70 -2.82
CA ALA A 192 9.90 -10.06 -2.77
C ALA A 192 10.00 -8.63 -2.24
N GLN A 193 9.06 -7.76 -2.64
CA GLN A 193 9.09 -6.35 -2.28
C GLN A 193 7.72 -5.91 -1.76
N ALA A 194 7.63 -5.59 -0.47
CA ALA A 194 6.38 -5.16 0.16
C ALA A 194 6.24 -3.63 0.13
N TYR A 195 5.07 -3.15 -0.31
CA TYR A 195 4.72 -1.73 -0.40
C TYR A 195 3.51 -1.40 0.49
N PRO A 196 3.62 -1.51 1.83
CA PRO A 196 2.53 -1.18 2.74
C PRO A 196 2.28 0.32 2.77
N GLN A 197 1.02 0.71 2.75
CA GLN A 197 0.55 2.10 2.84
C GLN A 197 -0.56 2.15 3.89
N CYS A 198 -0.29 2.85 5.00
CA CYS A 198 -1.26 3.01 6.09
C CYS A 198 -2.03 4.32 5.96
N LEU A 199 -3.34 4.27 6.17
CA LEU A 199 -4.21 5.45 6.19
C LEU A 199 -5.17 5.41 7.37
N ASN A 200 -5.43 6.59 7.93
CA ASN A 200 -6.37 6.79 9.02
C ASN A 200 -7.83 6.76 8.54
N LEU A 201 -8.70 6.01 9.23
CA LEU A 201 -10.13 5.96 8.95
C LEU A 201 -10.98 6.23 10.17
N LYS A 202 -12.12 6.86 9.90
CA LYS A 202 -13.24 6.94 10.83
C LYS A 202 -14.41 6.21 10.20
N VAL A 203 -14.70 5.02 10.76
CA VAL A 203 -15.77 4.15 10.30
C VAL A 203 -17.08 4.54 10.99
N GLY A 204 -18.10 4.86 10.21
CA GLY A 204 -19.48 5.06 10.64
C GLY A 204 -20.38 3.84 10.36
N GLY A 205 -21.68 3.99 10.62
CA GLY A 205 -22.69 2.96 10.42
C GLY A 205 -23.14 2.26 11.70
N SER A 206 -23.97 1.23 11.54
CA SER A 206 -24.64 0.51 12.64
C SER A 206 -24.05 -0.88 12.94
N GLY A 207 -22.93 -1.23 12.30
CA GLY A 207 -22.23 -2.48 12.58
C GLY A 207 -21.82 -2.58 14.05
N THR A 208 -21.69 -3.81 14.55
CA THR A 208 -21.42 -4.10 15.97
C THR A 208 -20.21 -5.00 16.17
N VAL A 209 -19.66 -5.58 15.10
CA VAL A 209 -18.56 -6.54 15.17
C VAL A 209 -17.23 -5.82 15.09
N ALA A 210 -16.41 -5.95 16.13
CA ALA A 210 -15.01 -5.52 16.10
C ALA A 210 -14.09 -6.74 15.87
N PRO A 211 -12.89 -6.56 15.30
CA PRO A 211 -11.88 -7.61 15.29
C PRO A 211 -11.60 -8.10 16.71
N SER A 212 -11.89 -9.38 16.99
CA SER A 212 -11.69 -10.00 18.31
C SER A 212 -10.24 -10.43 18.55
N SER A 213 -9.47 -10.58 17.48
CA SER A 213 -8.07 -10.96 17.45
C SER A 213 -7.44 -10.49 16.14
N GLY A 214 -6.10 -10.43 16.07
CA GLY A 214 -5.38 -10.19 14.82
C GLY A 214 -3.90 -10.45 14.99
N THR A 215 -3.11 -10.03 14.01
CA THR A 215 -1.66 -10.27 13.96
C THR A 215 -0.93 -8.94 14.06
N VAL A 216 0.09 -8.84 14.94
CA VAL A 216 0.95 -7.64 14.99
C VAL A 216 1.74 -7.49 13.69
N GLY A 217 2.06 -6.25 13.31
CA GLY A 217 2.72 -5.96 12.03
C GLY A 217 3.98 -6.81 11.79
N THR A 218 4.83 -6.92 12.81
CA THR A 218 6.11 -7.67 12.79
C THR A 218 5.96 -9.19 12.69
N SER A 219 4.73 -9.70 12.66
CA SER A 219 4.42 -11.12 12.53
C SER A 219 3.43 -11.38 11.40
N LEU A 220 3.14 -10.37 10.56
CA LEU A 220 2.28 -10.54 9.39
C LEU A 220 2.87 -11.55 8.41
N TYR A 221 4.17 -11.50 8.18
CA TYR A 221 4.85 -12.31 7.18
C TYR A 221 6.14 -12.90 7.72
N THR A 222 6.49 -14.07 7.19
CA THR A 222 7.81 -14.67 7.34
C THR A 222 8.49 -14.77 5.98
N ARG A 223 9.83 -14.68 5.98
CA ARG A 223 10.65 -14.72 4.76
C ARG A 223 10.49 -16.01 3.94
N SER A 224 10.11 -17.11 4.58
CA SER A 224 10.01 -18.44 3.96
C SER A 224 8.59 -18.81 3.50
N GLU A 225 7.59 -17.94 3.67
CA GLU A 225 6.24 -18.20 3.16
C GLU A 225 6.27 -18.42 1.65
N SER A 226 5.51 -19.41 1.15
CA SER A 226 5.46 -19.76 -0.27
C SER A 226 4.92 -18.63 -1.16
N GLY A 227 4.20 -17.66 -0.59
CA GLY A 227 3.78 -16.45 -1.28
C GLY A 227 4.86 -15.36 -1.36
N ILE A 228 5.85 -15.43 -0.48
CA ILE A 228 7.00 -14.52 -0.40
C ILE A 228 8.17 -15.05 -1.21
N MET A 229 8.45 -16.36 -1.13
CA MET A 229 9.36 -17.07 -2.03
C MET A 229 8.54 -17.69 -3.17
N PHE A 230 8.32 -16.92 -4.24
CA PHE A 230 7.41 -17.28 -5.32
C PHE A 230 8.04 -17.03 -6.70
N ASN A 231 8.06 -18.06 -7.55
CA ASN A 231 8.57 -17.94 -8.91
C ASN A 231 7.45 -17.64 -9.92
N LEU A 232 7.29 -16.37 -10.29
CA LEU A 232 6.29 -15.95 -11.29
C LEU A 232 6.66 -16.29 -12.75
N TYR A 233 7.83 -16.89 -12.99
CA TYR A 233 8.32 -17.24 -14.33
C TYR A 233 8.13 -18.71 -14.66
N THR A 234 7.53 -19.48 -13.75
CA THR A 234 7.09 -20.87 -13.96
C THR A 234 5.58 -20.95 -14.14
N SER A 235 5.05 -22.14 -14.43
CA SER A 235 3.60 -22.36 -14.47
C SER A 235 2.99 -22.33 -13.07
N TYR A 236 1.91 -21.56 -12.91
CA TYR A 236 1.10 -21.50 -11.69
C TYR A 236 -0.37 -21.31 -12.06
N THR A 237 -1.26 -21.82 -11.21
CA THR A 237 -2.72 -21.63 -11.33
C THR A 237 -3.31 -20.94 -10.12
N THR A 238 -2.59 -20.92 -9.01
CA THR A 238 -3.00 -20.30 -7.75
C THR A 238 -1.80 -19.58 -7.12
N TYR A 239 -2.10 -18.64 -6.23
CA TYR A 239 -1.10 -17.93 -5.44
C TYR A 239 -1.33 -18.21 -3.95
N PRO A 240 -0.34 -18.75 -3.23
CA PRO A 240 -0.45 -18.98 -1.80
C PRO A 240 -0.28 -17.64 -1.06
N TYR A 241 -1.40 -17.04 -0.65
CA TYR A 241 -1.38 -15.75 0.03
C TYR A 241 -0.55 -15.77 1.32
N PRO A 242 0.36 -14.80 1.52
CA PRO A 242 1.12 -14.68 2.76
C PRO A 242 0.26 -14.10 3.89
N GLY A 243 0.71 -14.30 5.11
CA GLY A 243 0.11 -13.81 6.35
C GLY A 243 -1.24 -14.41 6.75
N PRO A 244 -1.94 -13.81 7.72
CA PRO A 244 -3.09 -14.45 8.37
C PRO A 244 -4.26 -14.67 7.40
N THR A 245 -5.14 -15.61 7.72
CA THR A 245 -6.38 -15.84 6.97
C THR A 245 -7.26 -14.59 6.97
N ILE A 246 -8.11 -14.45 5.94
CA ILE A 246 -9.12 -13.37 5.90
C ILE A 246 -10.02 -13.48 7.14
N TRP A 247 -10.19 -12.37 7.83
CA TRP A 247 -11.18 -12.21 8.88
C TRP A 247 -12.54 -11.95 8.26
N THR A 248 -13.48 -12.89 8.45
CA THR A 248 -14.83 -12.84 7.86
C THR A 248 -15.91 -12.48 8.87
N GLY A 249 -15.55 -12.23 10.13
CA GLY A 249 -16.51 -12.05 11.22
C GLY A 249 -17.44 -10.84 11.07
N ALA A 250 -17.09 -9.87 10.23
CA ALA A 250 -17.83 -8.62 10.04
C ALA A 250 -18.33 -8.41 8.60
N ASN A 251 -18.32 -9.42 7.74
CA ASN A 251 -18.79 -9.31 6.35
C ASN A 251 -20.30 -9.15 6.23
#